data_AF-A0AAV7VFA7-F1
#
_entry.id   AF-A0AAV7VFA7-F1
#
_cell.length_a   1.000
_cell.length_b   1.000
_cell.length_c   1.000
_cell.angle_alpha   90.00
_cell.angle_beta   90.00
_cell.angle_gamma   90.00
#
_symmetry.space_group_name_H-M   'P 1'
#
loop_
_entity.id
_entity.type
_entity.pdbx_description
1 polymer ?
#
loop_
_entity_poly.entity_id
_entity_poly.type
_entity_poly.pdbx_seq_one_letter_code
_entity_poly.pdbx_strand_id
1 'polypeptide(L)'
;MVIKVYIATSSGSTSIKKQQQDVMGFFDAVKIPYEEKDIAANEENRKWMRENVPENCRPTSGNPLPPQIFNDSCYCGDYGAFFEARENNEVYAFLGLTAPPGSKEAIALEKLKA
;
A
#
# COMPACT_ATOMS: atom_id res chain seq x y z
N MET A 1 -0.25 -13.42 6.04
CA MET A 1 0.41 -12.31 5.34
C MET A 1 -0.14 -12.24 3.94
N VAL A 2 -1.21 -11.47 3.79
CA VAL A 2 -1.83 -11.14 2.51
C VAL A 2 -1.83 -9.62 2.39
N ILE A 3 -1.16 -9.10 1.36
CA ILE A 3 -1.21 -7.67 1.07
C ILE A 3 -2.58 -7.35 0.46
N LYS A 4 -3.27 -6.35 1.02
CA LYS A 4 -4.57 -5.89 0.53
C LYS A 4 -4.43 -4.44 0.09
N VAL A 5 -4.83 -4.16 -1.14
CA VAL A 5 -4.81 -2.83 -1.71
C VAL A 5 -6.25 -2.39 -1.91
N TYR A 6 -6.69 -1.44 -1.09
CA TYR A 6 -8.00 -0.85 -1.25
C TYR A 6 -7.95 0.20 -2.36
N ILE A 7 -8.74 -0.03 -3.40
CA ILE A 7 -8.79 0.80 -4.61
C ILE A 7 -10.23 1.27 -4.86
N ALA A 8 -10.40 2.30 -5.67
CA ALA A 8 -11.69 2.66 -6.25
C ALA A 8 -11.61 2.53 -7.78
N THR A 9 -12.20 1.48 -8.33
CA THR A 9 -12.16 1.21 -9.79
C THR A 9 -12.89 2.30 -10.58
N SER A 10 -14.03 2.78 -10.07
CA SER A 10 -14.85 3.84 -10.68
C SER A 10 -14.53 5.24 -10.15
N SER A 11 -13.30 5.49 -9.68
CA SER A 11 -12.88 6.82 -9.22
C SER A 11 -12.98 7.87 -10.34
N GLY A 12 -13.60 9.02 -10.05
CA GLY A 12 -13.65 10.17 -10.95
C GLY A 12 -12.33 10.95 -11.05
N SER A 13 -11.38 10.68 -10.14
CA SER A 13 -10.10 11.40 -10.10
C SER A 13 -9.01 10.65 -10.88
N THR A 14 -8.44 11.32 -11.88
CA THR A 14 -7.31 10.79 -12.66
C THR A 14 -6.07 10.58 -11.81
N SER A 15 -5.83 11.41 -10.78
CA SER A 15 -4.67 11.24 -9.90
C SER A 15 -4.78 9.94 -9.08
N ILE A 16 -5.95 9.68 -8.49
CA ILE A 16 -6.23 8.46 -7.73
C ILE A 16 -6.03 7.22 -8.62
N LYS A 17 -6.57 7.25 -9.85
CA LYS A 17 -6.41 6.13 -10.79
C LYS A 17 -4.93 5.83 -11.08
N LYS A 18 -4.11 6.86 -11.32
CA LYS A 18 -2.68 6.70 -11.56
C LYS A 18 -1.94 6.17 -10.34
N GLN A 19 -2.26 6.67 -9.15
CA GLN A 19 -1.65 6.21 -7.89
C GLN A 19 -1.95 4.74 -7.62
N GLN A 20 -3.21 4.32 -7.79
CA GLN A 20 -3.60 2.91 -7.68
C GLN A 20 -2.84 2.04 -8.67
N GLN A 21 -2.77 2.45 -9.94
CA GLN A 21 -2.06 1.72 -10.99
C GLN A 21 -0.55 1.62 -10.71
N ASP A 22 0.06 2.66 -10.15
CA ASP A 22 1.49 2.63 -9.79
C ASP A 22 1.77 1.65 -8.64
N VAL A 23 0.93 1.64 -7.59
CA VAL A 23 1.05 0.67 -6.49
C VAL A 23 0.90 -0.77 -7.00
N MET A 24 -0.18 -1.04 -7.74
CA MET A 24 -0.48 -2.37 -8.28
C MET A 24 0.60 -2.82 -9.28
N GLY A 25 0.98 -1.95 -10.22
CA GLY A 25 2.00 -2.22 -11.21
C GLY A 25 3.38 -2.45 -10.60
N PHE A 26 3.72 -1.77 -9.50
CA PHE A 26 4.92 -2.06 -8.74
C PHE A 26 4.86 -3.46 -8.13
N PHE A 27 3.78 -3.82 -7.43
CA PHE A 27 3.64 -5.14 -6.81
C PHE A 27 3.71 -6.27 -7.86
N ASP A 28 3.09 -6.08 -9.02
CA ASP A 28 3.19 -7.03 -10.14
C ASP A 28 4.64 -7.18 -10.62
N ALA A 29 5.35 -6.05 -10.80
CA ALA A 29 6.73 -6.05 -11.28
C ALA A 29 7.70 -6.76 -10.32
N VAL A 30 7.50 -6.60 -9.01
CA VAL A 30 8.31 -7.27 -7.98
C VAL A 30 7.72 -8.60 -7.51
N LYS A 31 6.63 -9.07 -8.13
CA LYS A 31 5.93 -10.33 -7.85
C LYS A 31 5.47 -10.47 -6.39
N ILE A 32 5.04 -9.37 -5.79
CA ILE A 32 4.37 -9.39 -4.49
C ILE A 32 2.90 -9.76 -4.72
N PRO A 33 2.39 -10.86 -4.14
CA PRO A 33 0.97 -11.20 -4.26
C PRO A 33 0.13 -10.23 -3.41
N TYR A 34 -0.95 -9.71 -3.99
CA TYR A 34 -1.90 -8.85 -3.29
C TYR A 34 -3.35 -9.13 -3.71
N GLU A 35 -4.29 -8.72 -2.86
CA GLU A 35 -5.71 -8.67 -3.15
C GLU A 35 -6.16 -7.24 -3.42
N GLU A 36 -6.87 -7.04 -4.52
CA GLU A 36 -7.58 -5.79 -4.79
C GLU A 36 -8.92 -5.77 -4.03
N LYS A 37 -9.11 -4.75 -3.21
CA LYS A 37 -10.36 -4.53 -2.46
C LYS A 37 -11.04 -3.27 -2.98
N ASP A 38 -11.89 -3.43 -3.98
CA ASP A 38 -12.60 -2.30 -4.57
C ASP A 38 -13.63 -1.72 -3.59
N ILE A 39 -13.48 -0.44 -3.23
CA ILE A 39 -14.38 0.31 -2.35
C ILE A 39 -15.50 1.02 -3.11
N ALA A 40 -15.39 1.11 -4.44
CA ALA A 40 -16.36 1.81 -5.26
C ALA A 40 -17.58 0.93 -5.58
N ALA A 41 -17.34 -0.37 -5.81
CA ALA A 41 -18.37 -1.37 -6.05
C ALA A 41 -18.79 -2.15 -4.79
N ASN A 42 -17.98 -2.14 -3.72
CA ASN A 42 -18.25 -2.89 -2.49
C ASN A 42 -18.24 -1.97 -1.25
N GLU A 43 -19.40 -1.86 -0.61
CA GLU A 43 -19.59 -1.01 0.56
C GLU A 43 -18.90 -1.55 1.82
N GLU A 44 -18.80 -2.87 1.97
CA GLU A 44 -18.10 -3.49 3.10
C GLU A 44 -16.60 -3.12 3.06
N ASN A 45 -15.97 -3.25 1.90
CA ASN A 45 -14.57 -2.83 1.71
C ASN A 45 -14.41 -1.33 2.02
N ARG A 46 -15.36 -0.49 1.57
CA ARG A 46 -15.35 0.95 1.80
C ARG A 46 -15.42 1.29 3.29
N LYS A 47 -16.34 0.66 4.01
CA LYS A 47 -16.52 0.87 5.44
C LYS A 47 -15.29 0.38 6.21
N TRP A 48 -14.86 -0.85 5.92
CA TRP A 48 -13.72 -1.47 6.57
C TRP A 48 -12.45 -0.63 6.40
N MET A 49 -12.14 -0.17 5.17
CA MET A 49 -10.99 0.69 4.92
C MET A 49 -11.03 1.94 5.78
N ARG A 50 -12.17 2.64 5.84
CA ARG A 50 -12.28 3.91 6.59
C ARG A 50 -12.14 3.71 8.10
N GLU A 51 -12.67 2.61 8.63
CA GLU A 51 -12.59 2.28 10.06
C GLU A 51 -11.18 1.85 10.47
N ASN A 52 -10.47 1.12 9.62
CA ASN A 52 -9.16 0.54 9.93
C ASN A 52 -7.96 1.45 9.56
N VAL A 53 -8.18 2.54 8.81
CA VAL A 53 -7.15 3.58 8.65
C VAL A 53 -6.98 4.31 10.00
N PRO A 54 -5.77 4.35 10.58
CA PRO A 54 -5.47 5.03 11.83
C PRO A 54 -5.84 6.51 11.77
N GLU A 55 -6.35 7.04 12.88
CA GLU A 55 -6.88 8.41 12.94
C GLU A 55 -5.83 9.48 12.63
N ASN A 56 -4.57 9.25 13.03
CA ASN A 56 -3.43 10.11 12.72
C ASN A 56 -3.03 10.11 11.24
N CYS A 57 -3.48 9.11 10.46
CA CYS A 57 -3.26 9.01 9.02
C CYS A 57 -4.47 9.46 8.19
N ARG A 58 -5.58 9.84 8.84
CA ARG A 58 -6.76 10.35 8.15
C ARG A 58 -6.52 11.80 7.70
N PRO A 59 -7.06 12.21 6.55
CA PRO A 59 -6.98 13.60 6.12
C PRO A 59 -7.70 14.53 7.10
N THR A 60 -7.22 15.78 7.22
CA THR A 60 -7.80 16.82 8.11
C THR A 60 -9.29 17.06 7.85
N SER A 61 -9.75 16.80 6.62
CA SER A 61 -11.15 16.86 6.23
C SER A 61 -11.47 15.74 5.25
N GLY A 62 -12.60 15.07 5.47
CA GLY A 62 -13.11 14.02 4.59
C GLY A 62 -12.68 12.60 4.98
N ASN A 63 -12.89 11.66 4.06
CA ASN A 63 -12.56 10.26 4.25
C ASN A 63 -11.18 9.94 3.65
N PRO A 64 -10.46 8.94 4.18
CA PRO A 64 -9.24 8.44 3.54
C PRO A 64 -9.54 8.01 2.09
N LEU A 65 -8.65 8.41 1.18
CA LEU A 65 -8.77 8.17 -0.26
C LEU A 65 -7.85 7.02 -0.69
N PRO A 66 -8.26 6.18 -1.65
CA PRO A 66 -7.41 5.13 -2.18
C PRO A 66 -6.25 5.68 -3.03
N PRO A 67 -5.14 4.93 -3.20
CA PRO A 67 -4.92 3.58 -2.66
C PRO A 67 -4.60 3.58 -1.15
N GLN A 68 -5.10 2.58 -0.43
CA GLN A 68 -4.75 2.31 0.97
C GLN A 68 -4.26 0.88 1.12
N ILE A 69 -3.08 0.69 1.71
CA ILE A 69 -2.35 -0.57 1.72
C ILE A 69 -2.36 -1.15 3.13
N PHE A 70 -2.71 -2.43 3.23
CA PHE A 70 -2.73 -3.19 4.46
C PHE A 70 -2.00 -4.51 4.27
N ASN A 71 -1.40 -5.01 5.36
CA ASN A 71 -0.96 -6.39 5.47
C ASN A 71 -1.90 -7.10 6.45
N ASP A 72 -2.72 -8.02 5.93
CA ASP A 72 -3.82 -8.66 6.64
C ASP A 72 -4.85 -7.65 7.21
N SER A 73 -4.64 -7.17 8.43
CA SER A 73 -5.45 -6.12 9.08
C SER A 73 -4.61 -4.95 9.58
N CYS A 74 -3.29 -5.05 9.49
CA CYS A 74 -2.37 -4.00 9.89
C CYS A 74 -2.27 -2.97 8.77
N TYR A 75 -2.46 -1.70 9.13
CA TYR A 75 -2.29 -0.59 8.20
C TYR A 75 -0.81 -0.38 7.88
N CYS A 76 -0.45 -0.43 6.59
CA CYS A 76 0.89 -0.13 6.13
C CYS A 76 1.02 1.35 5.79
N GLY A 77 0.09 1.88 5.01
CA GLY A 77 0.11 3.28 4.61
C GLY A 77 -0.75 3.59 3.38
N ASP A 78 -0.74 4.87 3.01
CA ASP A 78 -1.34 5.38 1.78
C ASP A 78 -0.33 5.41 0.63
N TYR A 79 -0.69 6.06 -0.48
CA TYR A 79 0.22 6.24 -1.60
C TYR A 79 1.49 7.02 -1.23
N GLY A 80 1.40 8.03 -0.37
CA GLY A 80 2.54 8.86 0.01
C GLY A 80 3.60 8.05 0.77
N ALA A 81 3.14 7.29 1.76
CA ALA A 81 4.00 6.40 2.53
C ALA A 81 4.62 5.29 1.65
N PHE A 82 3.83 4.72 0.73
CA PHE A 82 4.36 3.76 -0.25
C PHE A 82 5.42 4.38 -1.16
N PHE A 83 5.18 5.59 -1.66
CA PHE A 83 6.12 6.29 -2.52
C PHE A 83 7.45 6.58 -1.80
N GLU A 84 7.39 7.06 -0.56
CA GLU A 84 8.56 7.28 0.28
C GLU A 84 9.35 5.97 0.52
N ALA A 85 8.65 4.89 0.89
CA ALA A 85 9.27 3.58 1.06
C ALA A 85 9.93 3.08 -0.24
N ARG A 86 9.31 3.34 -1.40
CA ARG A 86 9.86 2.99 -2.71
C ARG A 86 11.14 3.76 -3.03
N GLU A 87 11.16 5.06 -2.79
CA GLU A 87 12.35 5.91 -2.97
C GLU A 87 13.51 5.45 -2.07
N ASN A 88 13.19 5.04 -0.83
CA ASN A 88 14.18 4.53 0.12
C ASN A 88 14.58 3.06 -0.13
N ASN A 89 13.94 2.35 -1.05
CA ASN A 89 14.09 0.90 -1.26
C ASN A 89 13.74 0.08 0.00
N GLU A 90 12.70 0.49 0.72
CA GLU A 90 12.22 -0.12 1.97
C GLU A 90 10.77 -0.62 1.82
N VAL A 91 10.35 -1.00 0.60
CA VAL A 91 8.96 -1.40 0.34
C VAL A 91 8.61 -2.70 1.07
N TYR A 92 9.55 -3.65 1.20
CA TYR A 92 9.24 -4.88 1.91
C TYR A 92 9.05 -4.60 3.39
N ALA A 93 9.92 -3.80 4.02
CA ALA A 93 9.74 -3.33 5.39
C ALA A 93 8.43 -2.54 5.58
N PHE A 94 8.08 -1.63 4.67
CA PHE A 94 6.81 -0.91 4.68
C PHE A 94 5.60 -1.85 4.66
N LEU A 95 5.67 -2.94 3.89
CA LEU A 95 4.63 -3.96 3.85
C LEU A 95 4.69 -4.92 5.06
N GLY A 96 5.68 -4.80 5.95
CA GLY A 96 5.92 -5.75 7.03
C GLY A 96 6.36 -7.12 6.53
N LEU A 97 6.98 -7.19 5.36
CA LEU A 97 7.51 -8.40 4.74
C LEU A 97 9.03 -8.46 4.87
N THR A 98 9.58 -9.68 4.83
CA THR A 98 11.03 -9.86 4.73
C THR A 98 11.46 -9.63 3.29
N ALA A 99 12.39 -8.71 3.08
CA ALA A 99 12.98 -8.48 1.77
C ALA A 99 13.63 -9.78 1.22
N PRO A 100 13.35 -10.17 -0.04
CA PRO A 100 13.91 -11.38 -0.61
C PRO A 100 15.44 -11.26 -0.78
N PRO A 101 16.20 -12.35 -0.60
CA PRO A 101 17.65 -12.35 -0.78
C PRO A 101 18.05 -11.81 -2.16
N GLY A 102 19.05 -10.92 -2.20
CA GLY A 102 19.52 -10.28 -3.42
C GLY A 102 18.69 -9.08 -3.90
N SER A 103 17.58 -8.74 -3.24
CA SER A 103 16.92 -7.44 -3.43
C SER A 103 17.80 -6.30 -2.94
N LYS A 104 17.61 -5.09 -3.49
CA LYS A 104 18.34 -3.89 -3.05
C LYS A 104 18.19 -3.65 -1.54
N GLU A 105 16.98 -3.86 -1.02
CA GLU A 105 16.66 -3.73 0.40
C GLU A 105 17.43 -4.75 1.26
N ALA A 106 17.41 -6.02 0.89
CA ALA A 106 18.15 -7.07 1.62
C ALA A 106 19.67 -6.77 1.65
N ILE A 107 20.24 -6.34 0.52
CA ILE A 107 21.66 -5.98 0.43
C ILE A 107 21.98 -4.77 1.33
N ALA A 108 21.12 -3.76 1.38
CA ALA A 108 21.31 -2.60 2.25
C ALA A 108 21.26 -3.00 3.74
N LEU A 109 20.31 -3.87 4.11
CA LEU A 109 20.16 -4.36 5.47
C LEU A 109 21.36 -5.21 5.93
N GLU A 110 21.92 -6.03 5.04
CA GLU A 110 23.13 -6.82 5.31
C GLU A 110 24.36 -5.91 5.53
N LYS A 111 24.51 -4.84 4.73
CA LYS A 111 25.62 -3.88 4.89
C LYS A 111 25.57 -3.10 6.21
N LEU A 112 24.38 -2.83 6.75
CA LEU A 112 24.22 -2.15 8.04
C LEU A 112 24.54 -3.04 9.24
N LYS A 113 24.48 -4.37 9.06
CA LYS A 113 24.73 -5.36 10.12
C LYS A 113 26.19 -5.85 10.17
N ALA A 114 26.99 -5.50 9.16
CA ALA A 114 28.42 -5.82 9.04
C ALA A 114 29.27 -4.68 9.63
#